data_AF-A0A6G3WIB7-F1
#
_entry.id   AF-A0A6G3WIB7-F1
#
_cell.length_a   1.000
_cell.length_b   1.000
_cell.length_c   1.000
_cell.angle_alpha   90.00
_cell.angle_beta   90.00
_cell.angle_gamma   90.00
#
_symmetry.space_group_name_H-M   'P 1'
#
loop_
_entity.id
_entity.type
_entity.pdbx_description
1 polymer ?
#
loop_
_entity_poly.entity_id
_entity_poly.type
_entity_poly.pdbx_seq_one_letter_code
_entity_poly.pdbx_strand_id
1 'polypeptide(L)'
;DNGDWVSFKPYVLSNATSITARVASGGAGGTLEVRAGSATGTLLSTLTVAPTGGWENFVNVTADVNNAPAGSTELFFVFKGPT
;
A
#
# COMPACT_ATOMS: atom_id res chain seq x y z
N ASP A 1 -5.94 -2.58 -12.67
CA ASP A 1 -6.32 -1.23 -13.12
C ASP A 1 -6.02 -0.16 -12.09
N ASN A 2 -5.90 1.09 -12.53
CA ASN A 2 -5.73 2.23 -11.63
C ASN A 2 -6.97 2.37 -10.74
N GLY A 3 -6.77 2.33 -9.43
CA GLY A 3 -7.83 2.38 -8.43
C GLY A 3 -8.30 1.02 -7.94
N ASP A 4 -7.78 -0.09 -8.48
CA ASP A 4 -8.02 -1.42 -7.91
C ASP A 4 -7.50 -1.48 -6.48
N TRP A 5 -8.10 -2.35 -5.68
CA TRP A 5 -7.72 -2.50 -4.29
C TRP A 5 -7.98 -3.91 -3.76
N VAL A 6 -7.25 -4.24 -2.70
CA VAL A 6 -7.54 -5.40 -1.83
C VAL A 6 -7.65 -4.91 -0.39
N SER A 7 -8.50 -5.54 0.41
CA SER A 7 -8.67 -5.20 1.82
C SER A 7 -8.58 -6.40 2.75
N PHE A 8 -8.21 -6.11 4.00
CA PHE A 8 -8.09 -7.11 5.05
C PHE A 8 -8.61 -6.57 6.38
N LYS A 9 -9.35 -7.41 7.11
CA LYS A 9 -9.86 -7.09 8.44
C LYS A 9 -9.90 -8.31 9.37
N PRO A 10 -9.77 -8.10 10.69
CA PRO A 10 -9.40 -6.85 11.37
C PRO A 10 -7.87 -6.66 11.47
N TYR A 11 -7.40 -5.41 11.51
CA TYR A 11 -5.99 -5.07 11.80
C TYR A 11 -5.89 -4.03 12.91
N VAL A 12 -4.92 -4.21 13.82
CA VAL A 12 -4.52 -3.22 14.83
C VAL A 12 -3.13 -2.71 14.45
N LEU A 13 -2.96 -1.38 14.41
CA LEU A 13 -1.75 -0.72 13.90
C LEU A 13 -1.10 0.22 14.91
N SER A 14 -1.56 0.19 16.17
CA SER A 14 -1.17 1.15 17.21
C SER A 14 0.34 1.15 17.53
N ASN A 15 1.07 0.09 17.18
CA ASN A 15 2.53 -0.02 17.32
C ASN A 15 3.27 -0.18 15.98
N ALA A 16 2.58 -0.06 14.85
CA ALA A 16 3.19 -0.17 13.53
C ALA A 16 3.80 1.19 13.13
N THR A 17 5.12 1.21 12.90
CA THR A 17 5.84 2.41 12.47
C THR A 17 6.15 2.43 10.97
N SER A 18 6.16 1.26 10.33
CA SER A 18 6.48 1.11 8.92
C SER A 18 5.74 -0.06 8.29
N ILE A 19 5.57 0.00 6.98
CA ILE A 19 5.07 -1.11 6.17
C ILE A 19 6.05 -1.41 5.04
N THR A 20 6.26 -2.69 4.77
CA THR A 20 7.08 -3.17 3.66
C THR A 20 6.23 -4.00 2.71
N ALA A 21 6.25 -3.66 1.43
CA ALA A 21 5.63 -4.44 0.36
C ALA A 21 6.70 -5.06 -0.53
N ARG A 22 6.52 -6.34 -0.88
CA ARG A 22 7.31 -7.02 -1.91
C ARG A 22 6.59 -6.84 -3.25
N VAL A 23 7.20 -6.08 -4.17
CA VAL A 23 6.54 -5.62 -5.41
C VAL A 23 7.41 -5.89 -6.63
N ALA A 24 6.78 -6.08 -7.78
CA ALA A 24 7.42 -6.14 -9.10
C ALA A 24 6.61 -5.29 -10.08
N SER A 25 7.29 -4.62 -11.02
CA SER A 25 6.67 -3.86 -12.10
C SER A 25 7.47 -4.03 -13.38
N GLY A 26 6.87 -4.72 -14.35
CA GLY A 26 7.36 -4.78 -15.73
C GLY A 26 6.95 -3.57 -16.58
N GLY A 27 6.07 -2.70 -16.08
CA GLY A 27 5.61 -1.46 -16.73
C GLY A 27 6.23 -0.20 -16.13
N ALA A 28 5.51 0.92 -16.24
CA ALA A 28 5.96 2.25 -15.80
C ALA A 28 6.07 2.43 -14.26
N GLY A 29 5.65 1.43 -13.48
CA GLY A 29 5.54 1.55 -12.03
C GLY A 29 4.22 2.19 -11.60
N GLY A 30 4.19 2.69 -10.36
CA GLY A 30 3.00 3.28 -9.76
C GLY A 30 3.18 3.57 -8.28
N THR A 31 2.08 3.56 -7.55
CA THR A 31 2.05 3.84 -6.11
C THR A 31 1.07 2.90 -5.43
N LEU A 32 1.43 2.41 -4.26
CA LEU A 32 0.56 1.65 -3.38
C LEU A 32 0.19 2.55 -2.20
N GLU A 33 -1.09 2.90 -2.10
CA GLU A 33 -1.62 3.60 -0.94
C GLU A 33 -2.15 2.59 0.08
N VAL A 34 -1.82 2.82 1.35
CA VAL A 34 -2.35 2.03 2.47
C VAL A 34 -3.34 2.91 3.22
N ARG A 35 -4.59 2.49 3.34
CA ARG A 35 -5.69 3.29 3.88
C ARG A 35 -6.47 2.55 4.97
N ALA A 36 -6.98 3.28 5.94
CA ALA A 36 -7.85 2.76 6.99
C ALA A 36 -9.34 2.98 6.67
N GLY A 37 -10.16 1.95 6.92
CA GLY A 37 -11.62 2.01 6.93
C GLY A 37 -12.28 1.86 5.56
N SER A 38 -11.74 2.48 4.52
CA SER A 38 -12.20 2.32 3.12
C SER A 38 -11.10 2.59 2.11
N ALA A 39 -11.33 2.26 0.83
CA ALA A 39 -10.43 2.57 -0.28
C ALA A 39 -10.21 4.09 -0.50
N THR A 40 -11.04 4.95 0.10
CA THR A 40 -10.89 6.42 0.10
C THR A 40 -10.68 6.98 1.51
N GLY A 41 -10.48 6.11 2.51
CA GLY A 41 -10.33 6.49 3.91
C GLY A 41 -8.97 7.07 4.26
N THR A 42 -8.69 7.18 5.55
CA THR A 42 -7.47 7.81 6.07
C THR A 42 -6.22 7.18 5.46
N LEU A 43 -5.40 8.00 4.81
CA LEU A 43 -4.12 7.56 4.25
C LEU A 43 -3.11 7.34 5.37
N LEU A 44 -2.64 6.11 5.48
CA LEU A 44 -1.65 5.68 6.47
C LEU A 44 -0.24 5.69 5.90
N SER A 45 -0.09 5.26 4.65
CA SER A 45 1.22 5.18 3.99
C SER A 45 1.09 5.27 2.47
N THR A 46 2.18 5.64 1.81
CA THR A 46 2.29 5.73 0.35
C THR A 46 3.63 5.13 -0.06
N LEU A 47 3.60 4.01 -0.78
CA LEU A 47 4.80 3.32 -1.26
C LEU A 47 4.96 3.58 -2.75
N THR A 48 6.08 4.16 -3.15
CA THR A 48 6.42 4.35 -4.58
C THR A 48 6.93 3.03 -5.16
N VAL A 49 6.31 2.56 -6.24
CA VAL A 49 6.72 1.36 -6.97
C VAL A 49 7.40 1.79 -8.26
N ALA A 50 8.73 1.81 -8.28
CA ALA A 50 9.48 2.05 -9.51
C ALA A 50 9.46 0.82 -10.44
N PRO A 51 9.73 0.97 -11.76
CA PRO A 51 9.99 -0.16 -12.65
C PRO A 51 11.09 -1.05 -12.06
N THR A 52 10.81 -2.34 -11.94
CA THR A 52 11.77 -3.30 -11.38
C THR A 52 12.49 -4.11 -12.45
N GLY A 53 12.13 -3.94 -13.73
CA GLY A 53 12.77 -4.64 -14.84
C GLY A 53 12.10 -5.96 -15.23
N GLY A 54 10.94 -6.29 -14.67
CA GLY A 54 10.15 -7.46 -15.06
C GLY A 54 8.99 -7.73 -14.09
N TRP A 55 8.01 -8.52 -14.53
CA TRP A 55 6.86 -8.91 -13.69
C TRP A 55 7.22 -9.90 -12.59
N GLU A 56 8.38 -10.54 -12.72
CA GLU A 56 8.92 -11.52 -11.78
C GLU A 56 10.15 -11.00 -11.03
N ASN A 57 10.60 -9.76 -11.29
CA ASN A 57 11.72 -9.17 -10.55
C ASN A 57 11.22 -8.40 -9.33
N PHE A 58 11.19 -9.08 -8.18
CA PHE A 58 10.61 -8.52 -6.96
C PHE A 58 11.63 -7.81 -6.06
N VAL A 59 11.30 -6.58 -5.67
CA VAL A 59 12.04 -5.78 -4.68
C VAL A 59 11.18 -5.48 -3.45
N ASN A 60 11.82 -5.15 -2.32
CA ASN A 60 11.12 -4.62 -1.15
C ASN A 60 11.07 -3.10 -1.24
N VAL A 61 9.90 -2.53 -1.00
CA VAL A 61 9.70 -1.09 -0.79
C VAL A 61 9.13 -0.90 0.61
N THR A 62 9.70 0.02 1.37
CA THR A 62 9.29 0.33 2.74
C THR A 62 8.90 1.80 2.83
N ALA A 63 7.86 2.09 3.61
CA ALA A 63 7.47 3.44 3.97
C ALA A 63 6.94 3.50 5.40
N ASP A 64 6.97 4.69 5.98
CA ASP A 64 6.45 4.93 7.32
C ASP A 64 4.93 4.82 7.35
N VAL A 65 4.40 4.38 8.49
CA VAL A 65 2.97 4.35 8.79
C VAL A 65 2.65 5.55 9.67
N ASN A 66 1.70 6.36 9.21
CA ASN A 66 1.24 7.57 9.88
C ASN A 66 -0.27 7.46 10.17
N ASN A 67 -0.78 8.26 11.09
CA ASN A 67 -2.23 8.39 11.35
C ASN A 67 -2.95 7.06 11.67
N ALA A 68 -2.26 6.10 12.27
CA ALA A 68 -2.84 4.81 12.63
C ALA A 68 -4.00 5.02 13.63
N PRO A 69 -5.19 4.42 13.39
CA PRO A 69 -6.29 4.51 14.34
C PRO A 69 -5.94 3.78 15.64
N ALA A 70 -6.50 4.26 16.77
CA ALA A 70 -6.25 3.68 18.09
C ALA A 70 -6.83 2.26 18.26
N GLY A 71 -7.89 1.93 17.50
CA GLY A 71 -8.57 0.63 17.51
C GLY A 71 -8.24 -0.23 16.31
N SER A 72 -8.98 -1.33 16.15
CA SER A 72 -8.90 -2.12 14.93
C SER A 72 -9.56 -1.40 13.75
N THR A 73 -9.05 -1.65 12.55
CA THR A 73 -9.60 -1.14 11.28
C THR A 73 -9.61 -2.24 10.22
N GLU A 74 -10.35 -2.02 9.15
CA GLU A 74 -10.08 -2.65 7.86
C GLU A 74 -8.95 -1.87 7.16
N LEU A 75 -7.98 -2.59 6.62
CA LEU A 75 -6.86 -2.03 5.85
C LEU A 75 -7.13 -2.20 4.37
N PHE A 76 -6.97 -1.13 3.61
CA PHE A 76 -7.10 -1.11 2.16
C PHE A 76 -5.75 -0.83 1.53
N PHE A 77 -5.42 -1.62 0.52
CA PHE A 77 -4.24 -1.49 -0.32
C PHE A 77 -4.72 -1.07 -1.71
N VAL A 78 -4.57 0.21 -2.04
CA VAL A 78 -5.09 0.79 -3.27
C VAL A 78 -3.95 1.00 -4.26
N PHE A 79 -4.06 0.38 -5.43
CA PHE A 79 -3.06 0.47 -6.48
C PHE A 79 -3.35 1.69 -7.35
N LYS A 80 -2.38 2.60 -7.45
CA LYS A 80 -2.42 3.78 -8.30
C LYS A 80 -1.34 3.68 -9.37
N GLY A 81 -1.64 4.07 -10.60
CA GLY A 81 -0.69 4.05 -11.70
C GLY A 81 -1.12 5.01 -12.81
N PRO A 82 -0.24 5.28 -13.79
CA PRO A 82 -0.67 5.94 -15.02
C PRO A 82 -1.83 5.13 -15.62
N THR A 83 -2.88 5.83 -16.03
CA THR A 83 -4.09 5.25 -16.63
C THR A 83 -3.78 4.40 -17.85
#